data_AF-A0A356BXW2-F1
#
_entry.id   AF-A0A356BXW2-F1
#
_cell.length_a   1.000
_cell.length_b   1.000
_cell.length_c   1.000
_cell.angle_alpha   90.00
_cell.angle_beta   90.00
_cell.angle_gamma   90.00
#
_symmetry.space_group_name_H-M   'P 1'
#
loop_
_entity.id
_entity.type
_entity.pdbx_description
1 polymer ?
#
loop_
_entity_poly.entity_id
_entity_poly.type
_entity_poly.pdbx_seq_one_letter_code
_entity_poly.pdbx_strand_id
1 'polypeptide(L)'
;MLMYPLLLVRYGELSLKGRNRKTFEDILLANMRSSLADLPHGRITKTFGRIYLETKDNWAELAQRLQGVFGIVSVSPVLKRDLDLEEIKEGASLVVQDTKGSTFKSTFKVEARRPNKAFPLTSPELCNALGGHLLRSFPHLTVDVHNPDFILNVEIRQEGAFLYSQVIPCPGGLPAGSSGKGLLLLSGGIDSPIAGFLSMKRGVKIEGLHFYSYPFTSERSKAKVVELANLLAPYNAKGSFKLWIAYFTEIQKALQKSSYPTLSITLMRRFMLRIATELARRENALALITGDSLGQVASQTMESIHVINAVTTTPVFRPLIGMDKQEIIDLAMRVGTYETSI
;
A
#
# COMPACT_ATOMS: atom_id res chain seq x y z
N MET A 1 13.85 -26.74 11.91
CA MET A 1 12.67 -25.98 12.39
C MET A 1 12.71 -24.63 11.70
N LEU A 2 11.58 -24.15 11.14
CA LEU A 2 11.52 -22.84 10.50
C LEU A 2 11.83 -21.76 11.54
N MET A 3 12.78 -20.86 11.24
CA MET A 3 13.15 -19.76 12.17
C MET A 3 11.96 -18.83 12.40
N TYR A 4 11.24 -18.47 11.33
CA TYR A 4 10.05 -17.62 11.41
C TYR A 4 8.85 -18.31 10.76
N PRO A 5 8.12 -19.16 11.50
CA PRO A 5 6.96 -19.89 10.97
C PRO A 5 5.77 -18.98 10.67
N LEU A 6 5.76 -17.73 11.17
CA LEU A 6 4.65 -16.80 11.05
C LEU A 6 5.12 -15.41 10.60
N LEU A 7 4.26 -14.73 9.85
CA LEU A 7 4.28 -13.28 9.67
C LEU A 7 3.11 -12.67 10.44
N LEU A 8 3.41 -11.73 11.33
CA LEU A 8 2.42 -10.87 11.96
C LEU A 8 2.15 -9.67 11.06
N VAL A 9 0.93 -9.61 10.52
CA VAL A 9 0.44 -8.53 9.68
C VAL A 9 -0.42 -7.59 10.54
N ARG A 10 0.06 -6.35 10.70
CA ARG A 10 -0.66 -5.29 11.42
C ARG A 10 -1.32 -4.37 10.41
N TYR A 11 -2.59 -4.05 10.64
CA TYR A 11 -3.38 -3.15 9.81
C TYR A 11 -3.86 -1.94 10.62
N GLY A 12 -4.06 -0.82 9.93
CA GLY A 12 -4.21 0.52 10.52
C GLY A 12 -5.66 0.95 10.74
N GLU A 13 -6.04 2.10 10.15
CA GLU A 13 -7.30 2.88 10.24
C GLU A 13 -8.63 2.09 10.28
N LEU A 14 -8.61 0.78 10.08
CA LEU A 14 -9.73 -0.14 10.20
C LEU A 14 -10.35 -0.17 11.60
N SER A 15 -9.57 0.09 12.65
CA SER A 15 -10.06 0.17 14.03
C SER A 15 -11.00 1.36 14.28
N LEU A 16 -10.94 2.40 13.45
CA LEU A 16 -11.71 3.65 13.62
C LEU A 16 -13.12 3.59 13.00
N LYS A 17 -13.47 2.53 12.26
CA LYS A 17 -14.70 2.49 11.43
C LYS A 17 -15.87 1.68 12.02
N GLY A 18 -15.85 1.38 13.32
CA GLY A 18 -17.00 0.83 14.05
C GLY A 18 -17.66 -0.38 13.37
N ARG A 19 -18.95 -0.24 12.97
CA ARG A 19 -19.82 -1.32 12.46
C ARG A 19 -19.34 -2.00 11.17
N ASN A 20 -18.43 -1.39 10.40
CA ASN A 20 -17.98 -1.93 9.10
C ASN A 20 -16.65 -2.71 9.16
N ARG A 21 -16.03 -2.84 10.33
CA ARG A 21 -14.69 -3.43 10.49
C ARG A 21 -14.53 -4.79 9.81
N LYS A 22 -15.52 -5.68 9.96
CA LYS A 22 -15.48 -7.02 9.37
C LYS A 22 -15.32 -6.96 7.85
N THR A 23 -16.08 -6.10 7.17
CA THR A 23 -16.02 -5.92 5.72
C THR A 23 -14.64 -5.46 5.27
N PHE A 24 -14.02 -4.52 5.98
CA PHE A 24 -12.66 -4.07 5.65
C PHE A 24 -11.62 -5.19 5.83
N GLU A 25 -11.70 -5.95 6.93
CA GLU A 25 -10.82 -7.10 7.16
C GLU A 25 -10.97 -8.16 6.08
N ASP A 26 -12.21 -8.45 5.65
CA ASP A 26 -12.47 -9.46 4.63
C ASP A 26 -11.95 -9.02 3.24
N ILE A 27 -12.05 -7.72 2.90
CA ILE A 27 -11.43 -7.16 1.69
C ILE A 27 -9.90 -7.21 1.78
N LEU A 28 -9.32 -6.86 2.93
CA LEU A 28 -7.88 -6.94 3.14
C LEU A 28 -7.37 -8.38 2.94
N LEU A 29 -8.05 -9.35 3.54
CA LEU A 29 -7.73 -10.77 3.37
C LEU A 29 -7.85 -11.23 1.91
N ALA A 30 -8.85 -10.75 1.18
CA ALA A 30 -8.98 -11.04 -0.25
C ALA A 30 -7.82 -10.46 -1.07
N ASN A 31 -7.39 -9.23 -0.76
CA ASN A 31 -6.25 -8.59 -1.41
C ASN A 31 -4.94 -9.32 -1.08
N MET A 32 -4.72 -9.70 0.18
CA MET A 32 -3.57 -10.50 0.59
C MET A 32 -3.51 -11.83 -0.16
N ARG A 33 -4.62 -12.59 -0.16
CA ARG A 33 -4.67 -13.89 -0.87
C ARG A 33 -4.37 -13.76 -2.36
N SER A 34 -4.90 -12.71 -2.99
CA SER A 34 -4.64 -12.47 -4.42
C SER A 34 -3.19 -12.08 -4.67
N SER A 35 -2.61 -11.27 -3.79
CA SER A 35 -1.22 -10.82 -3.87
C SER A 35 -0.24 -11.97 -3.66
N LEU A 36 -0.62 -13.01 -2.90
CA LEU A 36 0.22 -14.15 -2.56
C LEU A 36 -0.12 -15.42 -3.36
N ALA A 37 -0.99 -15.35 -4.37
CA ALA A 37 -1.58 -16.53 -5.01
C ALA A 37 -0.55 -17.45 -5.71
N ASP A 38 0.57 -16.88 -6.15
CA ASP A 38 1.71 -17.54 -6.79
C ASP A 38 2.80 -17.99 -5.79
N LEU A 39 2.67 -17.67 -4.50
CA LEU A 39 3.68 -17.96 -3.49
C LEU A 39 3.24 -19.07 -2.53
N PRO A 40 4.13 -20.01 -2.17
CA PRO A 40 3.81 -21.05 -1.22
C PRO A 40 3.63 -20.44 0.18
N HIS A 41 2.45 -20.61 0.77
CA HIS A 41 2.18 -20.18 2.14
C HIS A 41 1.21 -21.13 2.86
N GLY A 42 1.15 -21.03 4.18
CA GLY A 42 0.19 -21.77 5.00
C GLY A 42 -1.11 -20.99 5.21
N ARG A 43 -1.74 -21.17 6.38
CA ARG A 43 -2.99 -20.53 6.73
C ARG A 43 -2.83 -19.03 7.00
N ILE A 44 -3.84 -18.25 6.58
CA ILE A 44 -4.02 -16.86 7.01
C ILE A 44 -5.10 -16.85 8.10
N THR A 45 -4.71 -16.50 9.33
CA THR A 45 -5.57 -16.53 10.51
C THR A 45 -5.79 -15.12 11.04
N LYS A 46 -7.05 -14.72 11.11
CA LYS A 46 -7.47 -13.45 11.72
C LYS A 46 -7.75 -13.66 13.21
N THR A 47 -7.15 -12.83 14.04
CA THR A 47 -7.39 -12.77 15.50
C THR A 47 -7.72 -11.33 15.91
N PHE A 48 -8.19 -11.11 17.15
CA PHE A 48 -8.63 -9.80 17.65
C PHE A 48 -7.61 -8.66 17.40
N GLY A 49 -7.75 -7.95 16.26
CA GLY A 49 -6.87 -6.85 15.87
C GLY A 49 -5.62 -7.21 15.06
N ARG A 50 -5.44 -8.47 14.65
CA ARG A 50 -4.22 -8.94 13.96
C ARG A 50 -4.52 -10.01 12.92
N ILE A 51 -3.59 -10.17 11.98
CA ILE A 51 -3.57 -11.28 11.04
C ILE A 51 -2.21 -11.98 11.17
N TYR A 52 -2.23 -13.30 11.26
CA TYR A 52 -1.06 -14.16 11.17
C TYR A 52 -1.09 -14.90 9.84
N LEU A 53 0.05 -14.93 9.15
CA LEU A 53 0.26 -15.69 7.92
C LEU A 53 1.35 -16.73 8.18
N GLU A 54 1.04 -18.00 7.99
CA GLU A 54 2.02 -19.08 8.08
C GLU A 54 2.94 -19.07 6.85
N THR A 55 4.24 -19.21 7.10
CA THR A 55 5.29 -19.17 6.08
C THR A 55 5.77 -20.58 5.74
N LYS A 56 6.47 -20.74 4.60
CA LYS A 56 7.16 -21.97 4.22
C LYS A 56 8.63 -21.70 3.91
N ASP A 57 9.33 -21.12 4.88
CA ASP A 57 10.74 -20.64 4.78
C ASP A 57 10.97 -19.47 3.82
N ASN A 58 9.90 -18.83 3.36
CA ASN A 58 9.92 -17.75 2.38
C ASN A 58 9.36 -16.43 2.96
N TRP A 59 9.50 -16.23 4.26
CA TRP A 59 8.87 -15.11 4.96
C TRP A 59 9.27 -13.74 4.35
N ALA A 60 10.51 -13.59 3.87
CA ALA A 60 11.01 -12.34 3.32
C ALA A 60 10.30 -11.98 2.00
N GLU A 61 10.09 -12.97 1.12
CA GLU A 61 9.37 -12.80 -0.14
C GLU A 61 7.89 -12.48 0.10
N LEU A 62 7.25 -13.22 1.03
CA LEU A 62 5.88 -12.95 1.45
C LEU A 62 5.73 -11.53 2.02
N ALA A 63 6.68 -11.10 2.87
CA ALA A 63 6.69 -9.76 3.44
C ALA A 63 6.84 -8.68 2.35
N GLN A 64 7.78 -8.84 1.42
CA GLN A 64 7.99 -7.93 0.29
C GLN A 64 6.71 -7.80 -0.55
N ARG A 65 6.05 -8.93 -0.85
CA ARG A 65 4.81 -8.92 -1.62
C ARG A 65 3.69 -8.18 -0.89
N LEU A 66 3.57 -8.37 0.43
CA LEU A 66 2.60 -7.68 1.26
C LEU A 66 2.85 -6.16 1.40
N GLN A 67 4.07 -5.67 1.14
CA GLN A 67 4.32 -4.21 1.06
C GLN A 67 3.60 -3.54 -0.11
N GLY A 68 3.08 -4.29 -1.08
CA GLY A 68 2.19 -3.78 -2.13
C GLY A 68 0.72 -3.64 -1.71
N VAL A 69 0.32 -4.13 -0.53
CA VAL A 69 -1.10 -4.23 -0.16
C VAL A 69 -1.52 -3.10 0.78
N PHE A 70 -2.34 -2.17 0.28
CA PHE A 70 -2.94 -1.13 1.12
C PHE A 70 -3.85 -1.71 2.22
N GLY A 71 -3.88 -1.02 3.36
CA GLY A 71 -4.50 -1.47 4.61
C GLY A 71 -3.49 -2.08 5.58
N ILE A 72 -2.36 -2.59 5.10
CA ILE A 72 -1.27 -3.11 5.95
C ILE A 72 -0.36 -1.97 6.37
N VAL A 73 -0.12 -1.84 7.68
CA VAL A 73 0.78 -0.83 8.28
C VAL A 73 2.17 -1.40 8.46
N SER A 74 2.28 -2.67 8.86
CA SER A 74 3.57 -3.33 9.00
C SER A 74 3.43 -4.84 8.92
N VAL A 75 4.51 -5.50 8.51
CA VAL A 75 4.68 -6.95 8.62
C VAL A 75 5.91 -7.25 9.48
N SER A 76 5.82 -8.25 10.36
CA SER A 76 6.94 -8.72 11.18
C SER A 76 7.10 -10.23 11.04
N PRO A 77 8.29 -10.77 10.74
CA PRO A 77 8.56 -12.19 10.93
C PRO A 77 8.54 -12.52 12.42
N VAL A 78 7.88 -13.62 12.79
CA VAL A 78 7.59 -13.97 14.18
C VAL A 78 8.02 -15.40 14.47
N LEU A 79 8.84 -15.54 15.50
CA LEU A 79 9.14 -16.83 16.12
C LEU A 79 8.05 -17.12 17.17
N LYS A 80 7.50 -18.33 17.14
CA LYS A 80 6.53 -18.82 18.12
C LYS A 80 7.21 -19.81 19.06
N ARG A 81 6.99 -19.67 20.36
CA ARG A 81 7.43 -20.60 21.42
C ARG A 81 6.27 -20.93 22.35
N ASP A 82 6.41 -22.00 23.12
CA ASP A 82 5.41 -22.34 24.13
C ASP A 82 5.47 -21.38 25.32
N LEU A 83 4.48 -21.47 26.21
CA LEU A 83 4.35 -20.59 27.37
C LEU A 83 5.25 -21.04 28.53
N ASP A 84 6.52 -21.26 28.23
CA ASP A 84 7.57 -21.59 29.18
C ASP A 84 8.67 -20.51 29.16
N LEU A 85 9.17 -20.13 30.34
CA LEU A 85 10.13 -19.03 30.44
C LEU A 85 11.47 -19.34 29.78
N GLU A 86 11.96 -20.58 29.88
CA GLU A 86 13.24 -20.98 29.28
C GLU A 86 13.13 -21.08 27.76
N GLU A 87 12.02 -21.61 27.24
CA GLU A 87 11.75 -21.57 25.79
C GLU A 87 11.67 -20.14 25.24
N ILE A 88 11.04 -19.21 25.98
CA ILE A 88 10.95 -17.81 25.59
C ILE A 88 12.35 -17.16 25.60
N LYS A 89 13.20 -17.48 26.58
CA LYS A 89 14.59 -17.01 26.64
C LYS A 89 15.42 -17.52 25.47
N GLU A 90 15.31 -18.81 25.14
CA GLU A 90 15.98 -19.40 23.97
C GLU A 90 15.51 -18.70 22.68
N GLY A 91 14.19 -18.57 22.51
CA GLY A 91 13.61 -17.86 21.38
C GLY A 91 14.06 -16.41 21.28
N ALA A 92 14.17 -15.71 22.41
CA ALA A 92 14.67 -14.34 22.46
C ALA A 92 16.10 -14.25 21.95
N SER A 93 16.97 -15.17 22.37
CA SER A 93 18.35 -15.23 21.88
C SER A 93 18.41 -15.46 20.37
N LEU A 94 17.59 -16.37 19.83
CA LEU A 94 17.54 -16.64 18.38
C LEU A 94 17.12 -15.39 17.59
N VAL A 95 16.05 -14.70 18.02
CA VAL A 95 15.57 -13.49 17.34
C VAL A 95 16.60 -12.37 17.40
N VAL A 96 17.27 -12.18 18.54
CA VAL A 96 18.33 -11.17 18.68
C VAL A 96 19.53 -11.47 17.81
N GLN A 97 19.93 -12.75 17.70
CA GLN A 97 21.03 -13.18 16.85
C GLN A 97 20.78 -12.87 15.36
N ASP A 98 19.53 -13.00 14.90
CA ASP A 98 19.12 -12.68 13.53
C ASP A 98 18.79 -11.19 13.29
N THR A 99 18.68 -10.40 14.37
CA THR A 99 18.30 -8.98 14.28
C THR A 99 19.40 -8.14 13.64
N LYS A 100 19.07 -7.43 12.55
CA LYS A 100 19.96 -6.38 12.01
C LYS A 100 20.21 -5.30 13.05
N GLY A 101 21.47 -4.97 13.28
CA GLY A 101 21.86 -4.01 14.33
C GLY A 101 22.12 -4.65 15.69
N SER A 102 22.18 -5.99 15.81
CA SER A 102 22.71 -6.68 16.99
C SER A 102 24.24 -6.79 16.99
N THR A 103 24.93 -5.83 16.37
CA THR A 103 26.38 -5.82 16.11
C THR A 103 27.18 -5.21 17.28
N PHE A 104 28.50 -5.02 17.10
CA PHE A 104 29.39 -4.55 18.15
C PHE A 104 28.90 -3.24 18.81
N LYS A 105 28.73 -3.26 20.14
CA LYS A 105 28.26 -2.14 20.99
C LYS A 105 26.86 -1.61 20.67
N SER A 106 25.93 -2.50 20.34
CA SER A 106 24.54 -2.12 20.10
C SER A 106 23.70 -2.06 21.38
N THR A 107 22.67 -1.22 21.36
CA THR A 107 21.70 -1.03 22.43
C THR A 107 20.38 -1.73 22.09
N PHE A 108 19.67 -2.21 23.10
CA PHE A 108 18.37 -2.85 22.90
C PHE A 108 17.38 -2.55 24.01
N LYS A 109 16.11 -2.82 23.71
CA LYS A 109 15.00 -2.82 24.67
C LYS A 109 14.15 -4.06 24.48
N VAL A 110 13.63 -4.61 25.57
CA VAL A 110 12.57 -5.63 25.52
C VAL A 110 11.23 -4.97 25.76
N GLU A 111 10.27 -5.20 24.87
CA GLU A 111 8.88 -4.77 25.05
C GLU A 111 7.93 -5.97 25.14
N ALA A 112 7.35 -6.18 26.32
CA ALA A 112 6.42 -7.28 26.56
C ALA A 112 4.96 -6.82 26.58
N ARG A 113 4.12 -7.43 25.73
CA ARG A 113 2.65 -7.29 25.78
C ARG A 113 2.00 -8.59 26.21
N ARG A 114 1.16 -8.53 27.24
CA ARG A 114 0.55 -9.71 27.86
C ARG A 114 -0.99 -9.67 27.82
N PRO A 115 -1.62 -9.95 26.66
CA PRO A 115 -3.05 -10.24 26.60
C PRO A 115 -3.45 -11.45 27.47
N ASN A 116 -2.63 -12.50 27.52
CA ASN A 116 -2.89 -13.64 28.40
C ASN A 116 -2.44 -13.34 29.84
N LYS A 117 -3.39 -12.95 30.69
CA LYS A 117 -3.12 -12.60 32.09
C LYS A 117 -2.84 -13.79 33.00
N ALA A 118 -3.05 -15.02 32.53
CA ALA A 118 -2.74 -16.23 33.29
C ALA A 118 -1.23 -16.58 33.29
N PHE A 119 -0.43 -15.98 32.39
CA PHE A 119 1.01 -16.19 32.42
C PHE A 119 1.63 -15.65 33.71
N PRO A 120 2.51 -16.40 34.41
CA PRO A 120 2.94 -16.08 35.78
C PRO A 120 3.62 -14.72 35.95
N LEU A 121 4.44 -14.32 34.97
CA LEU A 121 5.16 -13.05 35.03
C LEU A 121 4.31 -11.90 34.48
N THR A 122 4.42 -10.75 35.12
CA THR A 122 3.97 -9.46 34.59
C THR A 122 4.84 -9.01 33.42
N SER A 123 4.36 -8.04 32.63
CA SER A 123 5.14 -7.49 31.52
C SER A 123 6.51 -6.93 31.98
N PRO A 124 6.62 -6.13 33.06
CA PRO A 124 7.92 -5.66 33.55
C PRO A 124 8.84 -6.79 34.01
N GLU A 125 8.32 -7.79 34.73
CA GLU A 125 9.10 -8.94 35.18
C GLU A 125 9.64 -9.76 34.00
N LEU A 126 8.81 -9.97 32.96
CA LEU A 126 9.24 -10.64 31.74
C LEU A 126 10.31 -9.84 30.99
N CYS A 127 10.15 -8.52 30.87
CA CYS A 127 11.17 -7.64 30.30
C CYS A 127 12.50 -7.75 31.06
N ASN A 128 12.47 -7.72 32.39
CA ASN A 128 13.66 -7.86 33.23
C ASN A 128 14.33 -9.24 33.07
N ALA A 129 13.54 -10.32 33.08
CA ALA A 129 14.05 -11.68 32.93
C ALA A 129 14.74 -11.88 31.57
N LEU A 130 14.13 -11.40 30.49
CA LEU A 130 14.68 -11.50 29.14
C LEU A 130 15.86 -10.56 28.93
N GLY A 131 15.78 -9.33 29.43
CA GLY A 131 16.90 -8.37 29.36
C GLY A 131 18.15 -8.92 30.06
N GLY A 132 17.99 -9.45 31.27
CA GLY A 132 19.11 -10.07 32.01
C GLY A 132 19.67 -11.32 31.32
N HIS A 133 18.82 -12.13 30.69
CA HIS A 133 19.26 -13.27 29.88
C HIS A 133 20.08 -12.82 28.67
N LEU A 134 19.57 -11.87 27.89
CA LEU A 134 20.23 -11.36 26.69
C LEU A 134 21.56 -10.67 27.01
N LEU A 135 21.65 -9.91 28.10
CA LEU A 135 22.91 -9.30 28.54
C LEU A 135 24.00 -10.34 28.89
N ARG A 136 23.60 -11.49 29.46
CA ARG A 136 24.53 -12.60 29.73
C ARG A 136 24.93 -13.34 28.46
N SER A 137 23.99 -13.53 27.54
CA SER A 137 24.23 -14.25 26.28
C SER A 137 25.00 -13.42 25.24
N PHE A 138 24.86 -12.10 25.27
CA PHE A 138 25.45 -11.18 24.29
C PHE A 138 26.18 -10.03 25.01
N PRO A 139 27.45 -10.24 25.42
CA PRO A 139 28.22 -9.25 26.20
C PRO A 139 28.46 -7.92 25.48
N HIS A 140 28.26 -7.87 24.16
CA HIS A 140 28.37 -6.67 23.35
C HIS A 140 27.11 -5.79 23.35
N LEU A 141 26.01 -6.25 23.96
CA LEU A 141 24.75 -5.52 24.05
C LEU A 141 24.65 -4.73 25.35
N THR A 142 23.98 -3.59 25.29
CA THR A 142 23.60 -2.78 26.46
C THR A 142 22.12 -2.38 26.37
N VAL A 143 21.51 -1.99 27.50
CA VAL A 143 20.08 -1.61 27.50
C VAL A 143 19.95 -0.10 27.35
N ASP A 144 19.14 0.33 26.37
CA ASP A 144 18.63 1.70 26.27
C ASP A 144 17.10 1.64 26.14
N VAL A 145 16.38 2.20 27.11
CA VAL A 145 14.91 2.18 27.13
C VAL A 145 14.26 3.34 26.38
N HIS A 146 15.06 4.35 26.00
CA HIS A 146 14.63 5.57 25.33
C HIS A 146 14.89 5.50 23.82
N ASN A 147 16.13 5.22 23.41
CA ASN A 147 16.55 5.21 22.01
C ASN A 147 17.36 3.94 21.66
N PRO A 148 16.76 2.74 21.76
CA PRO A 148 17.46 1.50 21.43
C PRO A 148 17.72 1.37 19.93
N ASP A 149 18.84 0.73 19.55
CA ASP A 149 19.12 0.35 18.16
C ASP A 149 18.10 -0.66 17.63
N PHE A 150 17.61 -1.55 18.50
CA PHE A 150 16.52 -2.46 18.17
C PHE A 150 15.64 -2.83 19.38
N ILE A 151 14.40 -3.25 19.11
CA ILE A 151 13.43 -3.63 20.13
C ILE A 151 13.04 -5.09 19.93
N LEU A 152 13.37 -5.95 20.90
CA LEU A 152 12.79 -7.28 20.99
C LEU A 152 11.36 -7.16 21.54
N ASN A 153 10.38 -7.40 20.69
CA ASN A 153 8.98 -7.47 21.08
C ASN A 153 8.62 -8.90 21.48
N VAL A 154 7.93 -9.05 22.60
CA VAL A 154 7.41 -10.33 23.09
C VAL A 154 5.94 -10.20 23.40
N GLU A 155 5.12 -11.03 22.78
CA GLU A 155 3.67 -11.02 23.00
C GLU A 155 3.20 -12.37 23.54
N ILE A 156 2.65 -12.34 24.76
CA ILE A 156 2.21 -13.53 25.48
C ILE A 156 0.70 -13.68 25.31
N ARG A 157 0.29 -14.71 24.57
CA ARG A 157 -1.12 -15.03 24.27
C ARG A 157 -1.49 -16.41 24.81
N GLN A 158 -2.71 -16.87 24.55
CA GLN A 158 -3.14 -18.20 25.04
C GLN A 158 -2.48 -19.31 24.22
N GLU A 159 -2.28 -19.05 22.94
CA GLU A 159 -1.77 -20.00 21.97
C GLU A 159 -0.23 -20.09 21.93
N GLY A 160 0.50 -19.27 22.70
CA GLY A 160 1.96 -19.26 22.76
C GLY A 160 2.57 -17.87 23.00
N ALA A 161 3.90 -17.82 23.04
CA ALA A 161 4.70 -16.61 23.05
C ALA A 161 5.20 -16.28 21.64
N PHE A 162 5.04 -15.01 21.24
CA PHE A 162 5.38 -14.52 19.90
C PHE A 162 6.50 -13.50 20.01
N LEU A 163 7.64 -13.80 19.41
CA LEU A 163 8.85 -13.00 19.50
C LEU A 163 9.24 -12.47 18.12
N TYR A 164 9.55 -11.17 18.05
CA TYR A 164 10.03 -10.53 16.83
C TYR A 164 10.80 -9.25 17.14
N SER A 165 11.72 -8.88 16.27
CA SER A 165 12.46 -7.61 16.37
C SER A 165 12.25 -6.75 15.12
N GLN A 166 12.18 -7.39 13.96
CA GLN A 166 11.97 -6.68 12.71
C GLN A 166 10.52 -6.22 12.52
N VAL A 167 10.34 -4.95 12.19
CA VAL A 167 9.05 -4.36 11.80
C VAL A 167 9.22 -3.71 10.43
N ILE A 168 8.67 -4.36 9.41
CA ILE A 168 8.78 -3.92 8.02
C ILE A 168 7.61 -2.98 7.72
N PRO A 169 7.86 -1.70 7.44
CA PRO A 169 6.79 -0.74 7.15
C PRO A 169 6.10 -1.07 5.83
N CYS A 170 4.79 -0.86 5.82
CA CYS A 170 3.90 -1.07 4.67
C CYS A 170 3.12 0.23 4.40
N PRO A 171 2.48 0.37 3.23
CA PRO A 171 1.94 1.66 2.77
C PRO A 171 0.76 2.21 3.60
N GLY A 172 0.18 1.40 4.49
CA GLY A 172 -0.95 1.78 5.33
C GLY A 172 -2.21 2.07 4.51
N GLY A 173 -2.99 3.07 4.93
CA GLY A 173 -4.22 3.45 4.26
C GLY A 173 -5.35 2.43 4.46
N LEU A 174 -6.26 2.36 3.48
CA LEU A 174 -7.42 1.47 3.49
C LEU A 174 -7.27 0.37 2.43
N PRO A 175 -7.77 -0.85 2.68
CA PRO A 175 -7.80 -1.92 1.70
C PRO A 175 -8.43 -1.47 0.38
N ALA A 176 -7.71 -1.58 -0.73
CA ALA A 176 -8.22 -1.24 -2.05
C ALA A 176 -9.51 -2.01 -2.37
N GLY A 177 -10.55 -1.30 -2.80
CA GLY A 177 -11.91 -1.80 -3.00
C GLY A 177 -12.88 -1.61 -1.83
N SER A 178 -12.41 -1.11 -0.69
CA SER A 178 -13.27 -0.82 0.48
C SER A 178 -14.04 0.50 0.41
N SER A 179 -13.68 1.40 -0.51
CA SER A 179 -14.28 2.74 -0.68
C SER A 179 -14.91 2.92 -2.07
N GLY A 180 -15.45 1.84 -2.65
CA GLY A 180 -16.07 1.86 -3.97
C GLY A 180 -15.08 1.78 -5.13
N LYS A 181 -15.57 2.12 -6.33
CA LYS A 181 -14.81 2.05 -7.59
C LYS A 181 -14.71 3.41 -8.27
N GLY A 182 -13.53 3.73 -8.79
CA GLY A 182 -13.25 4.93 -9.58
C GLY A 182 -12.61 4.60 -10.93
N LEU A 183 -12.78 5.50 -11.89
CA LEU A 183 -12.17 5.42 -13.22
C LEU A 183 -11.04 6.44 -13.33
N LEU A 184 -9.80 5.97 -13.45
CA LEU A 184 -8.60 6.80 -13.57
C LEU A 184 -8.36 7.16 -15.03
N LEU A 185 -8.27 8.46 -15.32
CA LEU A 185 -7.79 8.96 -16.61
C LEU A 185 -6.25 8.80 -16.61
N LEU A 186 -5.79 7.66 -17.11
CA LEU A 186 -4.38 7.27 -17.10
C LEU A 186 -3.70 7.77 -18.38
N SER A 187 -2.70 8.62 -18.20
CA SER A 187 -1.80 9.10 -19.25
C SER A 187 -0.41 8.51 -19.08
N GLY A 188 0.45 8.68 -20.09
CA GLY A 188 1.86 8.27 -20.02
C GLY A 188 2.75 9.26 -19.24
N GLY A 189 2.18 10.29 -18.60
CA GLY A 189 2.91 11.24 -17.78
C GLY A 189 2.98 10.82 -16.30
N ILE A 190 3.82 11.52 -15.54
CA ILE A 190 4.16 11.22 -14.13
C ILE A 190 2.94 11.29 -13.21
N ASP A 191 2.01 12.21 -13.47
CA ASP A 191 1.02 12.64 -12.47
C ASP A 191 -0.14 11.64 -12.34
N SER A 192 -0.69 11.14 -13.45
CA SER A 192 -1.86 10.25 -13.40
C SER A 192 -1.63 8.92 -12.68
N PRO A 193 -0.48 8.22 -12.81
CA PRO A 193 -0.20 7.04 -11.99
C PRO A 193 -0.23 7.32 -10.49
N ILE A 194 0.29 8.48 -10.06
CA ILE A 194 0.34 8.87 -8.65
C ILE A 194 -1.04 9.24 -8.11
N ALA A 195 -1.86 9.90 -8.92
CA ALA A 195 -3.27 10.10 -8.59
C ALA A 195 -4.00 8.75 -8.39
N GLY A 196 -3.69 7.75 -9.22
CA GLY A 196 -4.17 6.39 -9.06
C GLY A 196 -3.72 5.76 -7.75
N PHE A 197 -2.41 5.77 -7.47
CA PHE A 197 -1.82 5.24 -6.24
C PHE A 197 -2.45 5.83 -4.97
N LEU A 198 -2.56 7.16 -4.89
CA LEU A 198 -3.14 7.85 -3.74
C LEU A 198 -4.64 7.54 -3.55
N SER A 199 -5.37 7.37 -4.66
CA SER A 199 -6.78 6.98 -4.60
C SER A 199 -6.95 5.54 -4.10
N MET A 200 -6.11 4.61 -4.57
CA MET A 200 -6.08 3.22 -4.07
C MET A 200 -5.69 3.16 -2.59
N LYS A 201 -4.79 4.04 -2.12
CA LYS A 201 -4.43 4.19 -0.70
C LYS A 201 -5.63 4.54 0.18
N ARG A 202 -6.64 5.22 -0.36
CA ARG A 202 -7.91 5.51 0.35
C ARG A 202 -8.99 4.45 0.11
N GLY A 203 -8.61 3.28 -0.39
CA GLY A 203 -9.48 2.12 -0.54
C GLY A 203 -10.31 2.12 -1.82
N VAL A 204 -10.05 3.00 -2.78
CA VAL A 204 -10.76 3.00 -4.07
C VAL A 204 -10.22 1.87 -4.95
N LYS A 205 -11.11 1.03 -5.51
CA LYS A 205 -10.74 0.15 -6.62
C LYS A 205 -10.65 0.97 -7.89
N ILE A 206 -9.58 0.83 -8.66
CA ILE A 206 -9.39 1.61 -9.89
C ILE A 206 -9.54 0.73 -11.13
N GLU A 207 -10.16 1.30 -12.16
CA GLU A 207 -9.94 0.92 -13.56
C GLU A 207 -9.32 2.11 -14.30
N GLY A 208 -8.40 1.87 -15.23
CA GLY A 208 -7.79 2.92 -16.03
C GLY A 208 -8.55 3.15 -17.34
N LEU A 209 -8.56 4.40 -17.81
CA LEU A 209 -8.98 4.81 -19.14
C LEU A 209 -7.86 5.63 -19.76
N HIS A 210 -7.33 5.14 -20.87
CA HIS A 210 -6.34 5.82 -21.69
C HIS A 210 -6.96 6.25 -23.02
N PHE A 211 -6.78 7.53 -23.36
CA PHE A 211 -7.16 8.06 -24.67
C PHE A 211 -5.98 7.94 -25.62
N TYR A 212 -6.15 7.15 -26.68
CA TYR A 212 -5.12 6.83 -27.66
C TYR A 212 -5.51 7.40 -29.02
N SER A 213 -4.63 8.17 -29.66
CA SER A 213 -4.96 8.87 -30.91
C SER A 213 -3.88 8.72 -31.98
N TYR A 214 -3.51 7.48 -32.33
CA TYR A 214 -2.62 7.23 -33.47
C TYR A 214 -3.19 7.83 -34.77
N PRO A 215 -2.37 8.49 -35.63
CA PRO A 215 -0.92 8.69 -35.53
C PRO A 215 -0.48 9.94 -34.75
N PHE A 216 -1.39 10.72 -34.16
CA PHE A 216 -1.02 11.89 -33.33
C PHE A 216 -0.28 11.49 -32.06
N THR A 217 -0.51 10.27 -31.58
CA THR A 217 0.31 9.61 -30.54
C THR A 217 1.06 8.43 -31.11
N SER A 218 2.22 8.11 -30.55
CA SER A 218 3.01 6.93 -30.93
C SER A 218 2.45 5.64 -30.31
N GLU A 219 2.69 4.49 -30.94
CA GLU A 219 2.40 3.19 -30.33
C GLU A 219 3.14 2.98 -29.01
N ARG A 220 4.33 3.59 -28.88
CA ARG A 220 5.09 3.63 -27.62
C ARG A 220 4.30 4.27 -26.48
N SER A 221 3.46 5.27 -26.75
CA SER A 221 2.59 5.87 -25.73
C SER A 221 1.61 4.85 -25.14
N LYS A 222 1.07 3.93 -25.96
CA LYS A 222 0.18 2.87 -25.48
C LYS A 222 0.95 1.85 -24.64
N ALA A 223 2.11 1.40 -25.10
CA ALA A 223 2.96 0.47 -24.37
C ALA A 223 3.36 1.02 -22.99
N LYS A 224 3.77 2.31 -22.96
CA LYS A 224 4.09 3.06 -21.74
C LYS A 224 2.95 3.01 -20.72
N VAL A 225 1.72 3.24 -21.15
CA VAL A 225 0.55 3.25 -20.26
C VAL A 225 0.17 1.84 -19.78
N VAL A 226 0.37 0.82 -20.61
CA VAL A 226 0.20 -0.59 -20.18
C VAL A 226 1.22 -0.94 -19.09
N GLU A 227 2.47 -0.52 -19.24
CA GLU A 227 3.51 -0.73 -18.22
C GLU A 227 3.18 -0.01 -16.91
N LEU A 228 2.73 1.25 -16.97
CA LEU A 228 2.26 1.99 -15.80
C LEU A 228 1.07 1.28 -15.12
N ALA A 229 0.13 0.73 -15.88
CA ALA A 229 -0.98 -0.05 -15.33
C ALA A 229 -0.48 -1.32 -14.61
N ASN A 230 0.53 -2.00 -15.15
CA ASN A 230 1.15 -3.16 -14.51
C ASN A 230 1.87 -2.79 -13.20
N LEU A 231 2.60 -1.67 -13.17
CA LEU A 231 3.25 -1.16 -11.95
C LEU A 231 2.24 -0.79 -10.86
N LEU A 232 1.05 -0.33 -11.24
CA LEU A 232 -0.03 0.00 -10.29
C LEU A 232 -0.84 -1.22 -9.85
N ALA A 233 -0.85 -2.31 -10.62
CA ALA A 233 -1.69 -3.47 -10.34
C ALA A 233 -1.49 -4.08 -8.94
N PRO A 234 -0.26 -4.24 -8.41
CA PRO A 234 -0.03 -4.77 -7.06
C PRO A 234 -0.76 -4.00 -5.96
N TYR A 235 -0.97 -2.69 -6.15
CA TYR A 235 -1.61 -1.80 -5.19
C TYR A 235 -3.14 -1.78 -5.28
N ASN A 236 -3.71 -2.31 -6.36
CA ASN A 236 -5.15 -2.28 -6.59
C ASN A 236 -5.88 -3.45 -5.92
N ALA A 237 -7.21 -3.39 -5.91
CA ALA A 237 -8.03 -4.47 -5.39
C ALA A 237 -7.72 -5.78 -6.12
N LYS A 238 -7.39 -6.82 -5.34
CA LYS A 238 -6.98 -8.15 -5.83
C LYS A 238 -5.77 -8.14 -6.79
N GLY A 239 -4.87 -7.15 -6.70
CA GLY A 239 -3.67 -7.13 -7.54
C GLY A 239 -3.93 -6.99 -9.04
N SER A 240 -5.12 -6.50 -9.43
CA SER A 240 -5.57 -6.48 -10.83
C SER A 240 -5.84 -5.06 -11.30
N PHE A 241 -5.43 -4.71 -12.52
CA PHE A 241 -5.68 -3.38 -13.08
C PHE A 241 -6.27 -3.50 -14.48
N LYS A 242 -7.57 -3.22 -14.60
CA LYS A 242 -8.27 -3.20 -15.91
C LYS A 242 -8.00 -1.87 -16.60
N LEU A 243 -7.52 -1.91 -17.83
CA LEU A 243 -7.20 -0.74 -18.64
C LEU A 243 -8.06 -0.70 -19.90
N TRP A 244 -8.82 0.39 -20.05
CA TRP A 244 -9.60 0.70 -21.23
C TRP A 244 -8.80 1.59 -22.18
N ILE A 245 -8.79 1.26 -23.46
CA ILE A 245 -8.19 2.08 -24.52
C ILE A 245 -9.31 2.70 -25.35
N ALA A 246 -9.48 4.01 -25.26
CA ALA A 246 -10.42 4.77 -26.07
C ALA A 246 -9.70 5.40 -27.27
N TYR A 247 -10.06 4.99 -28.48
CA TYR A 247 -9.54 5.59 -29.71
C TYR A 247 -10.13 6.98 -29.90
N PHE A 248 -9.26 7.99 -29.91
CA PHE A 248 -9.64 9.40 -29.84
C PHE A 248 -9.27 10.21 -31.11
N THR A 249 -8.71 9.53 -32.12
CA THR A 249 -8.18 10.14 -33.36
C THR A 249 -9.20 11.00 -34.10
N GLU A 250 -10.43 10.52 -34.30
CA GLU A 250 -11.43 11.25 -35.10
C GLU A 250 -11.94 12.50 -34.40
N ILE A 251 -12.06 12.46 -33.06
CA ILE A 251 -12.40 13.64 -32.26
C ILE A 251 -11.26 14.67 -32.36
N GLN A 252 -10.01 14.21 -32.28
CA GLN A 252 -8.84 15.11 -32.40
C GLN A 252 -8.76 15.77 -33.78
N LYS A 253 -9.01 15.02 -34.87
CA LYS A 253 -9.10 15.58 -36.24
C LYS A 253 -10.21 16.62 -36.35
N ALA A 254 -11.37 16.36 -35.76
CA ALA A 254 -12.49 17.31 -35.77
C ALA A 254 -12.15 18.61 -35.01
N LEU A 255 -11.48 18.50 -33.86
CA LEU A 255 -11.05 19.66 -33.06
C LEU A 255 -10.01 20.53 -33.79
N GLN A 256 -9.07 19.91 -34.54
CA GLN A 256 -8.10 20.63 -35.36
C GLN A 256 -8.75 21.46 -36.47
N LYS A 257 -9.90 21.02 -36.98
CA LYS A 257 -10.69 21.74 -38.00
C LYS A 257 -11.63 22.79 -37.39
N SER A 258 -11.67 22.94 -36.05
CA SER A 258 -12.60 23.86 -35.39
C SER A 258 -12.19 25.32 -35.54
N SER A 259 -13.18 26.21 -35.50
CA SER A 259 -12.97 27.67 -35.57
C SER A 259 -12.40 28.27 -34.26
N TYR A 260 -12.13 27.45 -33.23
CA TYR A 260 -11.68 27.91 -31.91
C TYR A 260 -10.35 27.27 -31.50
N PRO A 261 -9.24 27.56 -32.21
CA PRO A 261 -7.96 26.91 -31.97
C PRO A 261 -7.41 27.15 -30.55
N THR A 262 -7.66 28.32 -29.96
CA THR A 262 -7.25 28.67 -28.59
C THR A 262 -7.95 27.82 -27.52
N LEU A 263 -9.13 27.27 -27.83
CA LEU A 263 -9.91 26.44 -26.91
C LEU A 263 -9.69 24.94 -27.14
N SER A 264 -8.81 24.56 -28.07
CA SER A 264 -8.66 23.16 -28.51
C SER A 264 -8.39 22.20 -27.35
N ILE A 265 -7.50 22.55 -26.40
CA ILE A 265 -7.19 21.72 -25.22
C ILE A 265 -8.40 21.62 -24.28
N THR A 266 -9.09 22.74 -24.03
CA THR A 266 -10.28 22.79 -23.16
C THR A 266 -11.40 21.92 -23.74
N LEU A 267 -11.66 22.03 -25.05
CA LEU A 267 -12.65 21.22 -25.75
C LEU A 267 -12.25 19.74 -25.76
N MET A 268 -10.98 19.44 -26.00
CA MET A 268 -10.44 18.09 -25.95
C MET A 268 -10.69 17.43 -24.60
N ARG A 269 -10.30 18.08 -23.50
CA ARG A 269 -10.52 17.57 -22.13
C ARG A 269 -12.01 17.41 -21.79
N ARG A 270 -12.87 18.30 -22.29
CA ARG A 270 -14.34 18.17 -22.17
C ARG A 270 -14.87 16.93 -22.89
N PHE A 271 -14.39 16.61 -24.08
CA PHE A 271 -14.75 15.35 -24.76
C PHE A 271 -14.25 14.12 -23.98
N MET A 272 -13.02 14.16 -23.49
CA MET A 272 -12.46 13.09 -22.66
C MET A 272 -13.32 12.84 -21.40
N LEU A 273 -13.71 13.90 -20.68
CA LEU A 273 -14.56 13.75 -19.49
C LEU A 273 -15.96 13.21 -19.82
N ARG A 274 -16.56 13.59 -20.95
CA ARG A 274 -17.86 13.02 -21.39
C ARG A 274 -17.75 11.52 -21.64
N ILE A 275 -16.72 11.08 -22.36
CA ILE A 275 -16.46 9.66 -22.63
C ILE A 275 -16.18 8.91 -21.33
N ALA A 276 -15.34 9.47 -20.46
CA ALA A 276 -15.02 8.88 -19.17
C ALA A 276 -16.26 8.76 -18.27
N THR A 277 -17.16 9.75 -18.30
CA THR A 277 -18.42 9.72 -17.55
C THR A 277 -19.32 8.58 -18.01
N GLU A 278 -19.48 8.40 -19.31
CA GLU A 278 -20.30 7.32 -19.84
C GLU A 278 -19.70 5.93 -19.55
N LEU A 279 -18.37 5.80 -19.66
CA LEU A 279 -17.68 4.57 -19.27
C LEU A 279 -17.81 4.29 -17.77
N ALA A 280 -17.68 5.32 -16.93
CA ALA A 280 -17.85 5.19 -15.48
C ALA A 280 -19.27 4.71 -15.14
N ARG A 281 -20.30 5.26 -15.80
CA ARG A 281 -21.68 4.79 -15.65
C ARG A 281 -21.84 3.32 -16.05
N ARG A 282 -21.35 2.95 -17.23
CA ARG A 282 -21.36 1.56 -17.72
C ARG A 282 -20.69 0.59 -16.75
N GLU A 283 -19.55 0.97 -16.21
CA GLU A 283 -18.78 0.10 -15.33
C GLU A 283 -19.16 0.25 -13.85
N ASN A 284 -20.14 1.09 -13.48
CA ASN A 284 -20.48 1.37 -12.07
C ASN A 284 -19.31 1.95 -11.26
N ALA A 285 -18.50 2.82 -11.86
CA ALA A 285 -17.55 3.66 -11.15
C ALA A 285 -18.25 4.94 -10.67
N LEU A 286 -18.08 5.27 -9.39
CA LEU A 286 -18.77 6.40 -8.73
C LEU A 286 -18.01 7.73 -8.86
N ALA A 287 -16.76 7.68 -9.32
CA ALA A 287 -15.92 8.87 -9.48
C ALA A 287 -14.96 8.71 -10.66
N LEU A 288 -14.60 9.84 -11.27
CA LEU A 288 -13.45 9.98 -12.16
C LEU A 288 -12.24 10.41 -11.35
N ILE A 289 -11.05 9.98 -11.73
CA ILE A 289 -9.79 10.34 -11.07
C ILE A 289 -8.85 10.90 -12.12
N THR A 290 -8.23 12.04 -11.83
CA THR A 290 -7.28 12.72 -12.72
C THR A 290 -6.02 13.11 -11.98
N GLY A 291 -4.88 13.13 -12.68
CA GLY A 291 -3.62 13.70 -12.17
C GLY A 291 -3.50 15.21 -12.32
N ASP A 292 -4.60 15.96 -12.23
CA ASP A 292 -4.53 17.42 -12.26
C ASP A 292 -3.94 17.99 -10.96
N SER A 293 -2.96 18.89 -11.08
CA SER A 293 -2.43 19.74 -10.01
C SER A 293 -2.68 21.21 -10.32
N LEU A 294 -3.10 22.01 -9.34
CA LEU A 294 -3.54 23.39 -9.57
C LEU A 294 -2.35 24.28 -9.96
N GLY A 295 -2.47 25.00 -11.07
CA GLY A 295 -1.47 25.99 -11.49
C GLY A 295 -0.20 25.43 -12.14
N GLN A 296 -0.11 24.11 -12.36
CA GLN A 296 1.06 23.49 -12.99
C GLN A 296 1.14 23.76 -14.51
N VAL A 297 0.00 23.77 -15.21
CA VAL A 297 -0.10 24.09 -16.64
C VAL A 297 -1.34 24.93 -16.93
N ALA A 298 -1.37 25.60 -18.09
CA ALA A 298 -2.49 26.46 -18.50
C ALA A 298 -3.86 25.74 -18.53
N SER A 299 -3.88 24.42 -18.75
CA SER A 299 -5.12 23.61 -18.73
C SER A 299 -5.57 23.20 -17.32
N GLN A 300 -4.87 23.66 -16.28
CA GLN A 300 -5.09 23.32 -14.87
C GLN A 300 -5.17 24.58 -13.99
N THR A 301 -5.56 25.73 -14.55
CA THR A 301 -6.02 26.87 -13.75
C THR A 301 -7.41 26.57 -13.17
N MET A 302 -7.82 27.31 -12.14
CA MET A 302 -9.13 27.13 -11.52
C MET A 302 -10.27 27.32 -12.53
N GLU A 303 -10.15 28.31 -13.41
CA GLU A 303 -11.11 28.61 -14.48
C GLU A 303 -11.17 27.48 -15.50
N SER A 304 -10.01 26.96 -15.92
CA SER A 304 -9.93 25.84 -16.85
C SER A 304 -10.56 24.58 -16.26
N ILE A 305 -10.22 24.26 -15.01
CA ILE A 305 -10.81 23.13 -14.26
C ILE A 305 -12.33 23.30 -14.17
N HIS A 306 -12.82 24.49 -13.81
CA HIS A 306 -14.25 24.78 -13.71
C HIS A 306 -14.98 24.54 -15.04
N VAL A 307 -14.47 25.12 -16.13
CA VAL A 307 -15.05 24.97 -17.47
C VAL A 307 -14.99 23.53 -17.96
N ILE A 308 -13.90 22.82 -17.71
CA ILE A 308 -13.76 21.42 -18.11
C ILE A 308 -14.71 20.53 -17.31
N ASN A 309 -14.85 20.74 -16.00
CA ASN A 309 -15.75 19.94 -15.15
C ASN A 309 -17.23 20.10 -15.49
N ALA A 310 -17.64 21.25 -16.06
CA ALA A 310 -19.04 21.54 -16.36
C ALA A 310 -19.73 20.55 -17.33
N VAL A 311 -19.00 19.61 -17.95
CA VAL A 311 -19.59 18.55 -18.79
C VAL A 311 -19.98 17.27 -18.04
N THR A 312 -19.70 17.18 -16.75
CA THR A 312 -20.00 15.99 -15.96
C THR A 312 -20.50 16.35 -14.56
N THR A 313 -21.47 15.59 -14.09
CA THR A 313 -21.94 15.63 -12.70
C THR A 313 -21.29 14.54 -11.86
N THR A 314 -20.55 13.61 -12.47
CA THR A 314 -19.79 12.59 -11.76
C THR A 314 -18.67 13.27 -10.96
N PRO A 315 -18.49 12.94 -9.67
CA PRO A 315 -17.38 13.48 -8.89
C PRO A 315 -16.02 13.25 -9.58
N VAL A 316 -15.21 14.30 -9.69
CA VAL A 316 -13.86 14.24 -10.26
C VAL A 316 -12.84 14.45 -9.14
N PHE A 317 -12.21 13.36 -8.69
CA PHE A 317 -11.17 13.39 -7.68
C PHE A 317 -9.83 13.82 -8.28
N ARG A 318 -9.18 14.77 -7.60
CA ARG A 318 -7.87 15.32 -7.95
C ARG A 318 -6.91 15.19 -6.78
N PRO A 319 -6.37 13.98 -6.53
CA PRO A 319 -5.53 13.73 -5.36
C PRO A 319 -4.30 14.63 -5.28
N LEU A 320 -3.85 15.18 -6.41
CA LEU A 320 -2.65 16.01 -6.52
C LEU A 320 -2.93 17.51 -6.51
N ILE A 321 -4.19 17.94 -6.30
CA ILE A 321 -4.60 19.34 -6.54
C ILE A 321 -3.80 20.38 -5.74
N GLY A 322 -3.30 19.99 -4.56
CA GLY A 322 -2.49 20.83 -3.68
C GLY A 322 -1.05 20.36 -3.50
N MET A 323 -0.56 19.44 -4.35
CA MET A 323 0.83 18.99 -4.33
C MET A 323 1.66 19.76 -5.35
N ASP A 324 2.90 20.09 -4.98
CA ASP A 324 3.86 20.62 -5.93
C ASP A 324 4.46 19.52 -6.83
N LYS A 325 5.21 19.94 -7.86
CA LYS A 325 5.76 19.00 -8.84
C LYS A 325 6.83 18.07 -8.24
N GLN A 326 7.64 18.56 -7.31
CA GLN A 326 8.71 17.78 -6.71
C GLN A 326 8.13 16.68 -5.80
N GLU A 327 7.09 17.00 -5.02
CA GLU A 327 6.38 16.03 -4.19
C GLU A 327 5.81 14.87 -5.04
N ILE A 328 5.27 15.19 -6.22
CA ILE A 328 4.74 14.20 -7.16
C ILE A 328 5.87 13.34 -7.73
N ILE A 329 7.01 13.94 -8.10
CA ILE A 329 8.19 13.23 -8.62
C ILE A 329 8.77 12.30 -7.55
N ASP A 330 8.93 12.77 -6.32
CA ASP A 330 9.45 11.97 -5.20
C ASP A 330 8.54 10.78 -4.87
N LEU A 331 7.22 10.96 -5.00
CA LEU A 331 6.29 9.85 -4.88
C LEU A 331 6.39 8.89 -6.07
N ALA A 332 6.56 9.40 -7.29
CA ALA A 332 6.73 8.55 -8.48
C ALA A 332 8.00 7.71 -8.45
N MET A 333 9.10 8.25 -7.93
CA MET A 333 10.33 7.49 -7.71
C MET A 333 10.12 6.40 -6.66
N ARG A 334 9.49 6.73 -5.52
CA ARG A 334 9.20 5.74 -4.46
C ARG A 334 8.25 4.62 -4.89
N VAL A 335 7.25 4.94 -5.72
CA VAL A 335 6.28 3.95 -6.24
C VAL A 335 6.87 3.18 -7.42
N GLY A 336 7.92 3.70 -8.06
CA GLY A 336 8.60 3.07 -9.20
C GLY A 336 7.96 3.38 -10.56
N THR A 337 7.13 4.43 -10.68
CA THR A 337 6.48 4.83 -11.93
C THR A 337 7.22 5.93 -12.69
N TYR A 338 8.23 6.55 -12.09
CA TYR A 338 8.92 7.72 -12.65
C TYR A 338 9.65 7.40 -13.97
N GLU A 339 10.51 6.38 -13.98
CA GLU A 339 11.30 5.99 -15.16
C GLU A 339 10.41 5.61 -16.35
N THR A 340 9.32 4.88 -16.11
CA THR A 340 8.34 4.56 -17.14
C THR A 340 7.55 5.79 -17.58
N SER A 341 7.51 6.89 -16.82
CA SER A 341 6.73 8.09 -17.12
C SER A 341 7.48 9.16 -17.91
N ILE A 342 8.80 9.06 -18.06
CA ILE A 342 9.63 10.03 -18.79
C ILE A 342 9.77 9.73 -20.28
#